data_AF-A0A927LLS6-F1
#
_entry.id   AF-A0A927LLS6-F1
#
_cell.length_a   1.000
_cell.length_b   1.000
_cell.length_c   1.000
_cell.angle_alpha   90.00
_cell.angle_beta   90.00
_cell.angle_gamma   90.00
#
_symmetry.space_group_name_H-M   'P 1'
#
loop_
_entity.id
_entity.type
_entity.pdbx_description
1 polymer ?
#
loop_
_entity_poly.entity_id
_entity_poly.type
_entity_poly.pdbx_seq_one_letter_code
_entity_poly.pdbx_strand_id
1 'polypeptide(L)'
;MRYTWWWLNGEKLRQLADKSFVKARVYESYHDYVKQYNIPDYSPKSQDMLCLLNMEFNKKGLIQLIIDGKIEQAALISSLSWASMPNSPYGQPIKLKTYADVKAKFDEYLKDELNRKSDLYIKDGFLKEFGYDCCNEESSIGCEGKENIDLRNDNSKWQTQYDSKYGTKVQQDVACWKACKDVLSNFNVEGGDLENNKALYQIASESNNNLVIDSEIAKKGIKYLDEQLENDKPILVGVDHTYKYKGGFNNDLTTDHFIVIIGRGCDNNKPYYLFYDVGTSYINKGSSDENRLYVKDDYSLHGSTKYTSKHTYTLSQIRKNK
;
A
#
# COMPACT_ATOMS: atom_id res chain seq x y z
N MET A 1 1.46 -28.81 18.42
CA MET A 1 0.76 -28.15 19.55
C MET A 1 1.40 -28.44 20.91
N ARG A 2 1.54 -29.69 21.40
CA ARG A 2 2.06 -29.96 22.76
C ARG A 2 3.46 -29.37 23.04
N TYR A 3 4.42 -29.54 22.13
CA TYR A 3 5.76 -28.99 22.32
C TYR A 3 5.79 -27.47 22.16
N THR A 4 4.96 -26.90 21.29
CA THR A 4 4.75 -25.45 21.16
C THR A 4 4.29 -24.85 22.48
N TRP A 5 3.32 -25.49 23.15
CA TRP A 5 2.86 -25.09 24.48
C TRP A 5 3.99 -25.12 25.51
N TRP A 6 4.77 -26.20 25.57
CA TRP A 6 5.92 -26.27 26.47
C TRP A 6 6.90 -25.13 26.23
N TRP A 7 7.25 -24.87 24.98
CA TRP A 7 8.17 -23.79 24.63
C TRP A 7 7.62 -22.41 25.01
N LEU A 8 6.33 -22.13 24.77
CA LEU A 8 5.71 -20.86 25.19
C LEU A 8 5.66 -20.69 26.72
N ASN A 9 5.77 -21.78 27.50
CA ASN A 9 5.84 -21.79 28.97
C ASN A 9 7.29 -21.81 29.49
N GLY A 10 8.27 -21.36 28.69
CA GLY A 10 9.66 -21.29 29.13
C GLY A 10 10.38 -22.64 29.21
N GLU A 11 9.81 -23.74 28.70
CA GLU A 11 10.50 -25.04 28.71
C GLU A 11 11.46 -25.15 27.53
N LYS A 12 12.73 -25.40 27.83
CA LYS A 12 13.71 -25.77 26.81
C LYS A 12 13.34 -27.12 26.20
N LEU A 13 13.32 -27.19 24.87
CA LEU A 13 13.04 -28.43 24.15
C LEU A 13 14.34 -29.10 23.69
N ARG A 14 14.37 -30.43 23.77
CA ARG A 14 15.39 -31.28 23.15
C ARG A 14 14.75 -32.08 22.02
N GLN A 15 15.32 -32.00 20.83
CA GLN A 15 14.91 -32.82 19.69
C GLN A 15 15.53 -34.23 19.81
N LEU A 16 14.73 -35.25 19.54
CA LEU A 16 15.15 -36.64 19.46
C LEU A 16 15.50 -37.02 18.01
N ALA A 17 16.15 -38.17 17.83
CA ALA A 17 16.56 -38.66 16.50
C ALA A 17 15.38 -38.88 15.54
N ASP A 18 14.18 -39.15 16.08
CA ASP A 18 12.92 -39.29 15.33
C ASP A 18 12.25 -37.93 15.01
N LYS A 19 12.96 -36.82 15.24
CA LYS A 19 12.51 -35.43 15.09
C LYS A 19 11.41 -34.99 16.06
N SER A 20 11.00 -35.84 17.01
CA SER A 20 10.08 -35.46 18.07
C SER A 20 10.78 -34.57 19.12
N PHE A 21 9.99 -33.82 19.90
CA PHE A 21 10.50 -32.94 20.94
C PHE A 21 10.08 -33.42 22.33
N VAL A 22 11.03 -33.39 23.27
CA VAL A 22 10.82 -33.63 24.70
C VAL A 22 11.31 -32.45 25.52
N LYS A 23 10.80 -32.28 26.75
CA LYS A 23 11.34 -31.29 27.69
C LYS A 23 12.78 -31.63 28.04
N ALA A 24 13.67 -30.64 27.96
CA ALA A 24 15.04 -30.75 28.46
C ALA A 24 15.11 -30.62 30.00
N ARG A 25 13.98 -30.34 30.66
CA ARG A 25 13.86 -30.06 32.10
C ARG A 25 14.69 -28.86 32.55
N VAL A 26 14.83 -27.88 31.64
CA VAL A 26 15.45 -26.59 31.90
C VAL A 26 14.39 -25.52 31.62
N TYR A 27 14.20 -24.64 32.59
CA TYR A 27 13.30 -23.51 32.48
C TYR A 27 14.08 -22.25 32.10
N GLU A 28 13.60 -21.54 31.08
CA GLU A 28 14.20 -20.37 30.46
C GLU A 28 13.19 -19.22 30.51
N SER A 29 13.29 -18.38 31.55
CA SER A 29 12.31 -17.33 31.84
C SER A 29 12.15 -16.28 30.75
N TYR A 30 13.18 -16.09 29.91
CA TYR A 30 13.15 -15.08 28.84
C TYR A 30 12.14 -15.40 27.73
N HIS A 31 11.71 -16.66 27.60
CA HIS A 31 10.71 -17.08 26.62
C HIS A 31 9.47 -17.75 27.26
N ASP A 32 9.24 -17.51 28.56
CA ASP A 32 7.96 -17.81 29.20
C ASP A 32 6.93 -16.72 28.84
N TYR A 33 6.48 -16.76 27.59
CA TYR A 33 5.52 -15.79 27.07
C TYR A 33 4.13 -15.94 27.70
N VAL A 34 3.77 -17.13 28.18
CA VAL A 34 2.52 -17.34 28.93
C VAL A 34 2.51 -16.47 30.18
N LYS A 35 3.62 -16.43 30.92
CA LYS A 35 3.77 -15.57 32.09
C LYS A 35 3.94 -14.10 31.73
N GLN A 36 4.74 -13.78 30.71
CA GLN A 36 4.99 -12.38 30.30
C GLN A 36 3.71 -11.67 29.82
N TYR A 37 2.84 -12.39 29.11
CA TYR A 37 1.55 -11.87 28.60
C TYR A 37 0.35 -12.26 29.48
N ASN A 38 0.60 -12.77 30.69
CA ASN A 38 -0.41 -13.09 31.69
C ASN A 38 -1.59 -13.93 31.15
N ILE A 39 -1.29 -15.04 30.48
CA ILE A 39 -2.30 -15.95 29.91
C ILE A 39 -2.73 -16.95 31.00
N PRO A 40 -3.94 -16.83 31.57
CA PRO A 40 -4.29 -17.53 32.80
C PRO A 40 -4.81 -18.95 32.57
N ASP A 41 -5.26 -19.27 31.35
CA ASP A 41 -6.02 -20.48 31.06
C ASP A 41 -5.97 -20.86 29.56
N TYR A 42 -6.89 -21.73 29.12
CA TYR A 42 -7.09 -22.11 27.72
C TYR A 42 -8.48 -21.70 27.20
N SER A 43 -9.04 -20.60 27.74
CA SER A 43 -10.25 -19.98 27.20
C SER A 43 -10.05 -19.56 25.74
N PRO A 44 -11.11 -19.33 24.96
CA PRO A 44 -10.97 -18.92 23.56
C PRO A 44 -10.05 -17.71 23.35
N LYS A 45 -10.16 -16.69 24.22
CA LYS A 45 -9.24 -15.53 24.22
C LYS A 45 -7.78 -15.94 24.45
N SER A 46 -7.54 -16.84 25.39
CA SER A 46 -6.19 -17.35 25.64
C SER A 46 -5.65 -18.16 24.45
N GLN A 47 -6.50 -18.91 23.74
CA GLN A 47 -6.12 -19.64 22.54
C GLN A 47 -5.71 -18.71 21.39
N ASP A 48 -6.45 -17.62 21.18
CA ASP A 48 -6.11 -16.58 20.21
C ASP A 48 -4.76 -15.93 20.54
N MET A 49 -4.55 -15.56 21.81
CA MET A 49 -3.27 -14.99 22.25
C MET A 49 -2.12 -15.98 22.07
N LEU A 50 -2.31 -17.26 22.42
CA LEU A 50 -1.27 -18.29 22.22
C LEU A 50 -0.94 -18.51 20.74
N CYS A 51 -1.95 -18.42 19.87
CA CYS A 51 -1.76 -18.45 18.42
C CYS A 51 -0.84 -17.31 17.99
N LEU A 52 -1.15 -16.08 18.42
CA LEU A 52 -0.38 -14.89 18.10
C LEU A 52 1.06 -14.96 18.62
N LEU A 53 1.26 -15.37 19.88
CA LEU A 53 2.60 -15.55 20.46
C LEU A 53 3.42 -16.60 19.71
N ASN A 54 2.79 -17.67 19.25
CA ASN A 54 3.46 -18.66 18.42
C ASN A 54 3.86 -18.06 17.05
N MET A 55 3.00 -17.24 16.45
CA MET A 55 3.31 -16.55 15.19
C MET A 55 4.47 -15.57 15.36
N GLU A 56 4.48 -14.78 16.41
CA GLU A 56 5.52 -13.78 16.67
C GLU A 56 6.86 -14.42 17.02
N PHE A 57 6.89 -15.29 18.02
CA PHE A 57 8.14 -15.72 18.63
C PHE A 57 8.66 -17.05 18.10
N ASN A 58 7.80 -17.96 17.65
CA ASN A 58 8.22 -19.26 17.10
C ASN A 58 8.30 -19.24 15.56
N LYS A 59 7.48 -18.42 14.91
CA LYS A 59 7.37 -18.30 13.45
C LYS A 59 7.69 -16.87 12.97
N LYS A 60 8.79 -16.32 13.47
CA LYS A 60 9.22 -14.94 13.23
C LYS A 60 8.99 -14.49 11.78
N GLY A 61 8.33 -13.34 11.61
CA GLY A 61 7.99 -12.75 10.32
C GLY A 61 6.65 -13.21 9.74
N LEU A 62 5.98 -14.21 10.34
CA LEU A 62 4.67 -14.67 9.89
C LEU A 62 3.59 -13.58 9.97
N ILE A 63 3.56 -12.79 11.05
CA ILE A 63 2.61 -11.68 11.19
C ILE A 63 2.83 -10.64 10.08
N GLN A 64 4.08 -10.27 9.81
CA GLN A 64 4.40 -9.32 8.72
C GLN A 64 3.98 -9.84 7.35
N LEU A 65 4.13 -11.13 7.06
CA LEU A 65 3.67 -11.70 5.79
C LEU A 65 2.14 -11.61 5.62
N ILE A 66 1.38 -11.74 6.71
CA ILE A 66 -0.07 -11.57 6.68
C ILE A 66 -0.42 -10.10 6.45
N ILE A 67 0.23 -9.18 7.15
CA ILE A 67 0.07 -7.73 6.96
C ILE A 67 0.39 -7.31 5.52
N ASP A 68 1.45 -7.88 4.94
CA ASP A 68 1.88 -7.64 3.55
C ASP A 68 0.98 -8.29 2.49
N GLY A 69 -0.08 -9.01 2.89
CA GLY A 69 -0.98 -9.74 1.97
C GLY A 69 -0.33 -10.98 1.32
N LYS A 70 0.84 -11.42 1.78
CA LYS A 70 1.58 -12.59 1.25
C LYS A 70 1.05 -13.89 1.84
N ILE A 71 -0.26 -14.14 1.67
CA ILE A 71 -1.00 -15.22 2.35
C ILE A 71 -0.47 -16.62 2.01
N GLU A 72 -0.02 -16.86 0.78
CA GLU A 72 0.55 -18.18 0.42
C GLU A 72 1.85 -18.47 1.19
N GLN A 73 2.73 -17.46 1.32
CA GLN A 73 3.98 -17.59 2.07
C GLN A 73 3.69 -17.75 3.58
N ALA A 74 2.72 -16.98 4.09
CA ALA A 74 2.26 -17.11 5.46
C ALA A 74 1.68 -18.51 5.75
N ALA A 75 0.88 -19.07 4.84
CA ALA A 75 0.30 -20.41 4.96
C ALA A 75 1.40 -21.50 4.95
N LEU A 76 2.41 -21.36 4.09
CA LEU A 76 3.54 -22.28 4.04
C LEU A 76 4.30 -22.31 5.37
N ILE A 77 4.63 -21.15 5.96
CA ILE A 77 5.32 -21.07 7.26
C ILE A 77 4.44 -21.61 8.38
N SER A 78 3.14 -21.29 8.33
CA SER A 78 2.12 -21.79 9.26
C SER A 78 2.03 -23.32 9.27
N SER A 79 2.35 -23.99 8.16
CA SER A 79 2.34 -25.46 8.06
C SER A 79 3.30 -26.18 9.01
N LEU A 80 4.30 -25.46 9.54
CA LEU A 80 5.24 -25.94 10.57
C LEU A 80 4.66 -25.88 12.00
N SER A 81 3.49 -25.27 12.18
CA SER A 81 2.77 -25.18 13.45
C SER A 81 1.46 -25.97 13.42
N TRP A 82 0.74 -25.89 12.30
CA TRP A 82 -0.61 -26.45 12.14
C TRP A 82 -0.63 -27.49 11.01
N ALA A 83 -0.89 -28.73 11.38
CA ALA A 83 -0.84 -29.88 10.48
C ALA A 83 -1.92 -29.88 9.38
N SER A 84 -2.96 -29.06 9.54
CA SER A 84 -4.06 -28.91 8.59
C SER A 84 -3.76 -27.98 7.42
N MET A 85 -2.62 -27.27 7.45
CA MET A 85 -2.22 -26.37 6.37
C MET A 85 -1.67 -27.12 5.15
N PRO A 86 -1.75 -26.52 3.95
CA PRO A 86 -1.16 -27.10 2.74
C PRO A 86 0.33 -27.41 2.93
N ASN A 87 0.80 -28.52 2.38
CA ASN A 87 2.21 -28.95 2.43
C ASN A 87 2.80 -29.15 3.83
N SER A 88 1.95 -29.38 4.84
CA SER A 88 2.45 -29.66 6.19
C SER A 88 3.26 -30.97 6.26
N PRO A 89 4.40 -31.00 6.96
CA PRO A 89 5.29 -32.17 7.01
C PRO A 89 4.78 -33.31 7.91
N TYR A 90 3.62 -33.17 8.56
CA TYR A 90 3.15 -34.09 9.61
C TYR A 90 2.30 -35.27 9.13
N GLY A 91 2.17 -35.48 7.81
CA GLY A 91 1.56 -36.69 7.24
C GLY A 91 0.09 -36.93 7.60
N GLN A 92 -0.66 -35.89 7.97
CA GLN A 92 -2.08 -35.99 8.33
C GLN A 92 -3.00 -35.89 7.09
N PRO A 93 -4.20 -36.52 7.09
CA PRO A 93 -4.75 -37.08 5.86
C PRO A 93 -5.78 -36.28 5.05
N ILE A 94 -6.01 -34.97 5.12
CA ILE A 94 -7.38 -34.50 4.83
C ILE A 94 -7.46 -33.68 3.54
N LYS A 95 -8.21 -34.13 2.51
CA LYS A 95 -8.63 -33.37 1.30
C LYS A 95 -7.74 -32.15 1.03
N LEU A 96 -6.67 -32.33 0.24
CA LEU A 96 -5.64 -31.30 -0.04
C LEU A 96 -6.27 -29.91 -0.16
N LYS A 97 -6.24 -29.15 0.94
CA LYS A 97 -6.56 -27.73 0.90
C LYS A 97 -5.42 -27.09 0.12
N THR A 98 -5.76 -26.42 -0.95
CA THR A 98 -4.82 -25.64 -1.74
C THR A 98 -4.52 -24.34 -1.02
N TYR A 99 -3.46 -23.63 -1.42
CA TYR A 99 -3.26 -22.26 -0.96
C TYR A 99 -4.42 -21.35 -1.36
N ALA A 100 -5.09 -21.63 -2.48
CA ALA A 100 -6.30 -20.93 -2.89
C ALA A 100 -7.45 -21.12 -1.89
N ASP A 101 -7.63 -22.33 -1.33
CA ASP A 101 -8.65 -22.58 -0.29
C ASP A 101 -8.35 -21.83 1.00
N VAL A 102 -7.07 -21.76 1.39
CA VAL A 102 -6.63 -20.98 2.56
C VAL A 102 -6.88 -19.50 2.32
N LYS A 103 -6.49 -18.98 1.14
CA LYS A 103 -6.73 -17.58 0.77
C LYS A 103 -8.22 -17.26 0.75
N ALA A 104 -9.05 -18.12 0.16
CA ALA A 104 -10.50 -17.93 0.11
C ALA A 104 -11.10 -17.85 1.52
N LYS A 105 -10.65 -18.70 2.45
CA LYS A 105 -11.08 -18.64 3.86
C LYS A 105 -10.55 -17.42 4.60
N PHE A 106 -9.30 -17.02 4.33
CA PHE A 106 -8.74 -15.79 4.87
C PHE A 106 -9.57 -14.57 4.41
N ASP A 107 -9.85 -14.45 3.12
CA ASP A 107 -10.64 -13.35 2.55
C ASP A 107 -12.07 -13.34 3.11
N GLU A 108 -12.69 -14.52 3.32
CA GLU A 108 -14.00 -14.66 3.97
C GLU A 108 -13.99 -14.16 5.42
N TYR A 109 -13.03 -14.62 6.23
CA TYR A 109 -12.94 -14.21 7.63
C TYR A 109 -12.53 -12.75 7.79
N LEU A 110 -11.63 -12.24 6.94
CA LEU A 110 -11.28 -10.82 6.92
C LEU A 110 -12.51 -9.97 6.59
N LYS A 111 -13.32 -10.39 5.60
CA LYS A 111 -14.57 -9.71 5.28
C LYS A 111 -15.55 -9.75 6.46
N ASP A 112 -15.71 -10.88 7.12
CA ASP A 112 -16.58 -11.01 8.28
C ASP A 112 -16.09 -10.13 9.46
N GLU A 113 -14.78 -10.09 9.69
CA GLU A 113 -14.13 -9.23 10.69
C GLU A 113 -14.36 -7.74 10.40
N LEU A 114 -14.15 -7.30 9.15
CA LEU A 114 -14.43 -5.93 8.70
C LEU A 114 -15.92 -5.55 8.84
N ASN A 115 -16.83 -6.52 8.78
CA ASN A 115 -18.26 -6.31 9.02
C ASN A 115 -18.66 -6.46 10.51
N ARG A 116 -17.68 -6.42 11.43
CA ARG A 116 -17.86 -6.60 12.89
C ARG A 116 -18.54 -7.92 13.26
N LYS A 117 -18.33 -8.95 12.44
CA LYS A 117 -18.83 -10.30 12.61
C LYS A 117 -17.64 -11.25 12.78
N SER A 118 -16.87 -11.02 13.84
CA SER A 118 -15.68 -11.82 14.16
C SER A 118 -16.00 -12.90 15.19
N ASP A 119 -15.37 -14.07 15.04
CA ASP A 119 -15.33 -15.13 16.05
C ASP A 119 -14.06 -15.06 16.93
N LEU A 120 -13.19 -14.06 16.70
CA LEU A 120 -12.03 -13.77 17.54
C LEU A 120 -12.45 -13.15 18.88
N TYR A 121 -11.76 -13.56 19.94
CA TYR A 121 -11.96 -13.09 21.31
C TYR A 121 -10.91 -12.07 21.76
N ILE A 122 -9.81 -11.95 21.01
CA ILE A 122 -8.85 -10.85 21.15
C ILE A 122 -9.45 -9.55 20.60
N LYS A 123 -9.14 -8.43 21.26
CA LYS A 123 -9.72 -7.12 20.92
C LYS A 123 -8.95 -6.45 19.80
N ASP A 124 -9.65 -5.68 18.97
CA ASP A 124 -9.09 -4.83 17.93
C ASP A 124 -7.90 -3.99 18.45
N GLY A 125 -6.86 -3.87 17.63
CA GLY A 125 -5.63 -3.17 17.97
C GLY A 125 -4.60 -3.99 18.77
N PHE A 126 -4.86 -5.28 19.03
CA PHE A 126 -3.94 -6.16 19.75
C PHE A 126 -2.52 -6.23 19.17
N LEU A 127 -2.36 -6.01 17.86
CA LEU A 127 -1.06 -6.04 17.17
C LEU A 127 -0.10 -4.90 17.58
N LYS A 128 -0.63 -3.79 18.12
CA LYS A 128 0.19 -2.67 18.62
C LYS A 128 1.09 -3.08 19.77
N GLU A 129 0.62 -4.00 20.62
CA GLU A 129 1.40 -4.55 21.74
C GLU A 129 2.65 -5.33 21.27
N PHE A 130 2.68 -5.72 20.00
CA PHE A 130 3.78 -6.44 19.35
C PHE A 130 4.62 -5.55 18.42
N GLY A 131 4.40 -4.23 18.44
CA GLY A 131 5.14 -3.27 17.62
C GLY A 131 4.69 -3.21 16.16
N TYR A 132 3.50 -3.74 15.84
CA TYR A 132 2.90 -3.59 14.52
C TYR A 132 1.86 -2.46 14.56
N ASP A 133 2.23 -1.30 14.03
CA ASP A 133 1.33 -0.16 13.81
C ASP A 133 0.65 -0.22 12.43
N CYS A 134 0.24 -1.42 12.04
CA CYS A 134 -0.57 -1.63 10.84
C CYS A 134 -2.06 -1.49 11.18
N CYS A 135 -2.87 -1.12 10.18
CA CYS A 135 -4.32 -1.25 10.22
C CYS A 135 -5.08 -0.26 11.12
N ASN A 136 -4.42 0.74 11.70
CA ASN A 136 -5.10 1.97 12.10
C ASN A 136 -5.32 2.82 10.85
N GLU A 137 -6.31 2.42 10.05
CA GLU A 137 -7.16 3.26 9.23
C GLU A 137 -8.07 2.29 8.46
N GLU A 138 -9.30 2.12 8.92
CA GLU A 138 -10.41 2.24 7.97
C GLU A 138 -10.26 3.64 7.35
N SER A 139 -9.36 3.78 6.38
CA SER A 139 -9.56 4.74 5.32
C SER A 139 -10.75 4.17 4.56
N SER A 140 -11.96 4.37 5.09
CA SER A 140 -13.08 4.62 4.20
C SER A 140 -12.55 5.64 3.19
N ILE A 141 -12.62 5.31 1.90
CA ILE A 141 -12.21 6.23 0.85
C ILE A 141 -13.21 7.39 0.92
N GLY A 142 -12.83 8.36 1.73
CA GLY A 142 -13.69 9.30 2.40
C GLY A 142 -12.83 10.40 2.96
N CYS A 143 -13.45 11.52 3.27
CA CYS A 143 -12.73 12.75 3.56
C CYS A 143 -12.51 12.99 5.06
N GLU A 144 -12.92 12.02 5.89
CA GLU A 144 -12.91 12.16 7.34
C GLU A 144 -11.48 12.40 7.86
N GLY A 145 -11.32 13.48 8.62
CA GLY A 145 -10.04 13.84 9.25
C GLY A 145 -9.00 14.51 8.34
N LYS A 146 -9.27 14.69 7.04
CA LYS A 146 -8.33 15.34 6.11
C LYS A 146 -8.74 16.77 5.79
N GLU A 147 -7.87 17.73 6.10
CA GLU A 147 -8.06 19.13 5.69
C GLU A 147 -7.87 19.31 4.19
N ASN A 148 -8.66 20.22 3.60
CA ASN A 148 -8.49 20.65 2.22
C ASN A 148 -7.21 21.47 2.10
N ILE A 149 -6.37 21.15 1.10
CA ILE A 149 -5.11 21.84 0.85
C ILE A 149 -5.14 22.34 -0.60
N ASP A 150 -4.79 23.61 -0.81
CA ASP A 150 -4.64 24.21 -2.13
C ASP A 150 -3.42 25.13 -2.14
N LEU A 151 -2.33 24.65 -2.75
CA LEU A 151 -1.04 25.36 -2.76
C LEU A 151 -0.95 26.41 -3.88
N ARG A 152 -1.98 26.60 -4.71
CA ARG A 152 -1.88 27.44 -5.92
C ARG A 152 -1.75 28.92 -5.62
N ASN A 153 -2.39 29.39 -4.55
CA ASN A 153 -2.55 30.81 -4.25
C ASN A 153 -3.09 31.59 -5.47
N ASP A 154 -2.26 32.39 -6.14
CA ASP A 154 -2.60 33.19 -7.33
C ASP A 154 -2.27 32.50 -8.66
N ASN A 155 -1.86 31.23 -8.62
CA ASN A 155 -1.36 30.42 -9.74
C ASN A 155 -0.04 30.91 -10.36
N SER A 156 0.68 31.85 -9.74
CA SER A 156 1.96 32.38 -10.26
C SER A 156 3.05 31.31 -10.46
N LYS A 157 2.93 30.17 -9.78
CA LYS A 157 3.88 29.06 -9.83
C LYS A 157 3.61 28.03 -10.92
N TRP A 158 2.52 28.17 -11.69
CA TRP A 158 2.20 27.28 -12.81
C TRP A 158 3.13 27.52 -14.02
N GLN A 159 3.45 26.47 -14.77
CA GLN A 159 4.32 26.52 -15.94
C GLN A 159 3.77 25.65 -17.08
N THR A 160 3.65 26.22 -18.28
CA THR A 160 3.29 25.48 -19.50
C THR A 160 4.50 24.76 -20.09
N GLN A 161 4.31 23.56 -20.65
CA GLN A 161 5.33 22.87 -21.45
C GLN A 161 5.61 23.53 -22.81
N TYR A 162 4.76 24.47 -23.24
CA TYR A 162 4.89 25.19 -24.51
C TYR A 162 5.67 26.49 -24.41
N ASP A 163 6.41 26.67 -23.31
CA ASP A 163 7.30 27.81 -23.13
C ASP A 163 8.50 27.71 -24.10
N SER A 164 8.85 28.84 -24.70
CA SER A 164 10.00 28.96 -25.60
C SER A 164 11.32 28.47 -25.01
N LYS A 165 11.46 28.48 -23.67
CA LYS A 165 12.66 27.98 -22.98
C LYS A 165 12.91 26.48 -23.17
N TYR A 166 11.89 25.70 -23.57
CA TYR A 166 12.05 24.28 -23.87
C TYR A 166 12.39 24.00 -25.35
N GLY A 167 12.57 25.05 -26.15
CA GLY A 167 13.05 24.96 -27.54
C GLY A 167 11.92 24.96 -28.56
N THR A 168 12.11 24.18 -29.62
CA THR A 168 11.19 24.07 -30.76
C THR A 168 9.87 23.40 -30.37
N LYS A 169 8.83 23.54 -31.21
CA LYS A 169 7.52 22.91 -30.98
C LYS A 169 7.61 21.40 -30.71
N VAL A 170 8.45 20.68 -31.45
CA VAL A 170 8.66 19.23 -31.27
C VAL A 170 9.24 18.92 -29.88
N GLN A 171 10.15 19.75 -29.37
CA GLN A 171 10.73 19.57 -28.04
C GLN A 171 9.72 19.92 -26.94
N GLN A 172 8.91 20.96 -27.16
CA GLN A 172 7.83 21.37 -26.26
C GLN A 172 6.74 20.30 -26.15
N ASP A 173 6.40 19.59 -27.23
CA ASP A 173 5.36 18.55 -27.23
C ASP A 173 5.69 17.36 -26.30
N VAL A 174 6.96 17.19 -25.92
CA VAL A 174 7.42 16.17 -24.96
C VAL A 174 8.04 16.78 -23.69
N ALA A 175 7.83 18.06 -23.43
CA ALA A 175 8.45 18.78 -22.32
C ALA A 175 7.66 18.76 -21.00
N CYS A 176 6.58 17.97 -20.89
CA CYS A 176 5.72 17.92 -19.69
C CYS A 176 6.50 17.67 -18.40
N TRP A 177 7.45 16.73 -18.41
CA TRP A 177 8.30 16.47 -17.23
C TRP A 177 9.16 17.68 -16.85
N LYS A 178 9.77 18.38 -17.82
CA LYS A 178 10.58 19.58 -17.58
C LYS A 178 9.74 20.72 -17.01
N ALA A 179 8.53 20.90 -17.55
CA ALA A 179 7.57 21.87 -17.01
C ALA A 179 7.16 21.54 -15.57
N CYS A 180 6.91 20.27 -15.25
CA CYS A 180 6.62 19.85 -13.89
C CYS A 180 7.81 20.10 -12.95
N LYS A 181 9.05 19.86 -13.38
CA LYS A 181 10.26 20.17 -12.60
C LYS A 181 10.39 21.66 -12.28
N ASP A 182 10.04 22.52 -13.24
CA ASP A 182 10.03 23.97 -13.01
C ASP A 182 8.91 24.38 -12.05
N VAL A 183 7.72 23.77 -12.15
CA VAL A 183 6.65 23.96 -11.15
C VAL A 183 7.17 23.59 -9.75
N LEU A 184 7.75 22.39 -9.56
CA LEU A 184 8.31 22.00 -8.25
C LEU A 184 9.34 23.02 -7.75
N SER A 185 10.22 23.49 -8.63
CA SER A 185 11.24 24.50 -8.29
C SER A 185 10.62 25.83 -7.87
N ASN A 186 9.51 26.26 -8.48
CA ASN A 186 8.75 27.46 -8.08
C ASN A 186 8.14 27.33 -6.66
N PHE A 187 8.02 26.11 -6.15
CA PHE A 187 7.64 25.81 -4.76
C PHE A 187 8.83 25.53 -3.84
N ASN A 188 10.06 25.70 -4.32
CA ASN A 188 11.28 25.31 -3.61
C ASN A 188 11.33 23.81 -3.25
N VAL A 189 10.74 22.97 -4.10
CA VAL A 189 10.78 21.51 -3.97
C VAL A 189 11.73 20.93 -4.99
N GLU A 190 12.72 20.18 -4.51
CA GLU A 190 13.57 19.35 -5.35
C GLU A 190 12.98 17.94 -5.42
N GLY A 191 13.00 17.30 -6.60
CA GLY A 191 12.40 15.98 -6.76
C GLY A 191 11.95 15.69 -8.18
N GLY A 192 11.15 14.64 -8.37
CA GLY A 192 10.53 14.34 -9.66
C GLY A 192 11.36 13.44 -10.59
N ASP A 193 12.57 13.08 -10.18
CA ASP A 193 13.47 12.20 -10.95
C ASP A 193 13.15 10.71 -10.66
N LEU A 194 13.65 9.80 -11.50
CA LEU A 194 13.72 8.38 -11.16
C LEU A 194 14.91 8.13 -10.22
N GLU A 195 14.74 7.27 -9.23
CA GLU A 195 15.85 6.73 -8.44
C GLU A 195 16.15 5.31 -8.92
N ASN A 196 17.37 5.04 -9.38
CA ASN A 196 17.77 3.74 -9.96
C ASN A 196 16.80 3.24 -11.05
N ASN A 197 16.39 4.15 -11.95
CA ASN A 197 15.41 3.91 -13.01
C ASN A 197 14.01 3.48 -12.53
N LYS A 198 13.65 3.80 -11.28
CA LYS A 198 12.34 3.50 -10.71
C LYS A 198 11.67 4.73 -10.12
N ALA A 199 10.36 4.81 -10.31
CA ALA A 199 9.52 5.75 -9.58
C ALA A 199 9.45 5.34 -8.10
N LEU A 200 9.01 6.24 -7.23
CA LEU A 200 8.78 5.90 -5.83
C LEU A 200 7.68 4.84 -5.71
N TYR A 201 6.57 5.10 -6.40
CA TYR A 201 5.45 4.18 -6.50
C TYR A 201 5.05 4.05 -7.97
N GLN A 202 5.09 2.83 -8.49
CA GLN A 202 4.48 2.46 -9.77
C GLN A 202 3.10 1.87 -9.46
N ILE A 203 2.06 2.69 -9.61
CA ILE A 203 0.68 2.33 -9.21
C ILE A 203 0.00 1.51 -10.30
N ALA A 204 0.27 1.86 -11.57
CA ALA A 204 -0.35 1.21 -12.70
C ALA A 204 0.72 0.58 -13.61
N SER A 205 0.44 -0.61 -14.13
CA SER A 205 1.31 -1.31 -15.08
C SER A 205 0.50 -1.90 -16.22
N GLU A 206 1.05 -1.92 -17.44
CA GLU A 206 0.39 -2.58 -18.56
C GLU A 206 0.60 -4.10 -18.50
N SER A 207 -0.50 -4.85 -18.53
CA SER A 207 -0.50 -6.31 -18.63
C SER A 207 -1.62 -6.76 -19.55
N ASN A 208 -1.31 -7.58 -20.56
CA ASN A 208 -2.26 -8.08 -21.57
C ASN A 208 -3.08 -6.95 -22.26
N ASN A 209 -2.42 -5.83 -22.60
CA ASN A 209 -3.06 -4.61 -23.12
C ASN A 209 -4.08 -3.97 -22.17
N ASN A 210 -4.04 -4.27 -20.88
CA ASN A 210 -4.87 -3.61 -19.87
C ASN A 210 -3.98 -2.92 -18.84
N LEU A 211 -4.41 -1.76 -18.36
CA LEU A 211 -3.78 -1.09 -17.24
C LEU A 211 -4.24 -1.79 -15.95
N VAL A 212 -3.29 -2.39 -15.23
CA VAL A 212 -3.51 -3.10 -13.97
C VAL A 212 -3.04 -2.21 -12.83
N ILE A 213 -3.94 -1.93 -11.89
CA ILE A 213 -3.67 -1.15 -10.68
C ILE A 213 -3.21 -2.09 -9.56
N ASP A 214 -2.13 -1.72 -8.90
CA ASP A 214 -1.71 -2.30 -7.61
C ASP A 214 -2.28 -1.44 -6.47
N SER A 215 -3.42 -1.87 -5.91
CA SER A 215 -4.13 -1.13 -4.85
C SER A 215 -3.28 -0.94 -3.58
N GLU A 216 -2.36 -1.85 -3.27
CA GLU A 216 -1.51 -1.73 -2.08
C GLU A 216 -0.41 -0.68 -2.30
N ILE A 217 0.13 -0.59 -3.52
CA ILE A 217 1.04 0.49 -3.89
C ILE A 217 0.26 1.83 -3.98
N ALA A 218 -0.97 1.82 -4.49
CA ALA A 218 -1.82 3.01 -4.58
C ALA A 218 -2.09 3.62 -3.19
N LYS A 219 -2.43 2.80 -2.19
CA LYS A 219 -2.60 3.23 -0.79
C LYS A 219 -1.35 3.91 -0.24
N LYS A 220 -0.17 3.30 -0.44
CA LYS A 220 1.12 3.89 -0.03
C LYS A 220 1.39 5.21 -0.75
N GLY A 221 1.03 5.27 -2.04
CA GLY A 221 1.10 6.47 -2.84
C GLY A 221 0.23 7.62 -2.31
N ILE A 222 -1.04 7.34 -2.01
CA ILE A 222 -1.98 8.31 -1.41
C ILE A 222 -1.43 8.85 -0.09
N LYS A 223 -0.95 7.96 0.80
CA LYS A 223 -0.34 8.38 2.07
C LYS A 223 0.84 9.33 1.85
N TYR A 224 1.70 9.03 0.88
CA TYR A 224 2.81 9.91 0.53
C TYR A 224 2.35 11.25 -0.04
N LEU A 225 1.35 11.27 -0.93
CA LEU A 225 0.78 12.53 -1.43
C LEU A 225 0.24 13.40 -0.30
N ASP A 226 -0.49 12.79 0.63
CA ASP A 226 -1.03 13.47 1.80
C ASP A 226 0.08 14.05 2.69
N GLU A 227 1.08 13.24 3.05
CA GLU A 227 2.23 13.68 3.85
C GLU A 227 3.00 14.84 3.16
N GLN A 228 3.18 14.79 1.84
CA GLN A 228 3.88 15.86 1.12
C GLN A 228 3.04 17.15 1.08
N LEU A 229 1.73 17.06 0.84
CA LEU A 229 0.85 18.22 0.82
C LEU A 229 0.74 18.89 2.19
N GLU A 230 0.72 18.10 3.28
CA GLU A 230 0.75 18.61 4.66
C GLU A 230 2.03 19.37 5.01
N ASN A 231 3.09 19.17 4.22
CA ASN A 231 4.36 19.90 4.32
C ASN A 231 4.50 20.99 3.25
N ASP A 232 3.40 21.41 2.61
CA ASP A 232 3.36 22.40 1.52
C ASP A 232 4.21 22.01 0.29
N LYS A 233 4.43 20.70 0.08
CA LYS A 233 5.26 20.19 -1.02
C LYS A 233 4.38 19.61 -2.14
N PRO A 234 4.28 20.27 -3.31
CA PRO A 234 3.66 19.63 -4.48
C PRO A 234 4.46 18.41 -4.94
N ILE A 235 3.81 17.55 -5.74
CA ILE A 235 4.35 16.24 -6.14
C ILE A 235 4.21 16.06 -7.65
N LEU A 236 5.32 15.75 -8.32
CA LEU A 236 5.31 15.37 -9.73
C LEU A 236 4.83 13.93 -9.87
N VAL A 237 3.82 13.74 -10.71
CA VAL A 237 3.23 12.42 -10.96
C VAL A 237 3.09 12.16 -12.45
N GLY A 238 3.17 10.88 -12.82
CA GLY A 238 2.85 10.40 -14.15
C GLY A 238 1.41 9.96 -14.24
N VAL A 239 0.77 10.26 -15.37
CA VAL A 239 -0.56 9.76 -15.71
C VAL A 239 -0.54 9.07 -17.07
N ASP A 240 -1.44 8.12 -17.25
CA ASP A 240 -1.87 7.61 -18.54
C ASP A 240 -3.08 8.41 -19.02
N HIS A 241 -3.06 8.92 -20.26
CA HIS A 241 -4.20 9.59 -20.90
C HIS A 241 -4.58 9.03 -22.26
N THR A 242 -3.80 8.06 -22.76
CA THR A 242 -4.01 7.38 -24.03
C THR A 242 -3.64 5.90 -23.88
N TYR A 243 -4.64 5.06 -23.57
CA TYR A 243 -4.63 3.59 -23.53
C TYR A 243 -4.04 2.87 -24.79
N LYS A 244 -3.53 3.59 -25.79
CA LYS A 244 -2.97 3.06 -27.05
C LYS A 244 -1.66 3.74 -27.51
N TYR A 245 -1.00 4.58 -26.71
CA TYR A 245 0.18 5.30 -27.20
C TYR A 245 1.46 4.42 -27.23
N LYS A 246 1.65 3.67 -28.32
CA LYS A 246 2.86 2.89 -28.61
C LYS A 246 4.06 3.75 -29.06
N GLY A 247 4.49 4.74 -28.27
CA GLY A 247 5.60 5.60 -28.71
C GLY A 247 6.13 6.68 -27.76
N GLY A 248 5.98 6.54 -26.44
CA GLY A 248 6.55 7.49 -25.47
C GLY A 248 7.98 7.13 -25.04
N PHE A 249 8.79 8.13 -24.73
CA PHE A 249 10.19 8.00 -24.23
C PHE A 249 10.32 7.33 -22.84
N ASN A 250 9.23 6.83 -22.25
CA ASN A 250 9.24 6.15 -20.97
C ASN A 250 9.35 4.63 -21.16
N ASN A 251 10.37 4.03 -20.54
CA ASN A 251 10.60 2.57 -20.54
C ASN A 251 9.46 1.77 -19.87
N ASP A 252 8.48 2.44 -19.24
CA ASP A 252 7.38 1.81 -18.49
C ASP A 252 6.11 1.56 -19.33
N LEU A 253 6.04 2.09 -20.56
CA LEU A 253 4.89 2.03 -21.49
C LEU A 253 3.54 2.54 -20.93
N THR A 254 3.51 3.08 -19.70
CA THR A 254 2.30 3.34 -18.91
C THR A 254 2.11 4.81 -18.55
N THR A 255 3.15 5.63 -18.76
CA THR A 255 3.08 7.07 -18.52
C THR A 255 3.31 7.82 -19.81
N ASP A 256 2.31 8.56 -20.26
CA ASP A 256 2.36 9.36 -21.49
C ASP A 256 2.19 10.87 -21.21
N HIS A 257 1.95 11.27 -19.97
CA HIS A 257 1.96 12.66 -19.52
C HIS A 257 2.40 12.82 -18.07
N PHE A 258 2.91 14.00 -17.73
CA PHE A 258 3.28 14.37 -16.37
C PHE A 258 2.49 15.60 -15.95
N ILE A 259 2.02 15.57 -14.71
CA ILE A 259 1.30 16.66 -14.05
C ILE A 259 1.88 16.87 -12.65
N VAL A 260 1.45 17.92 -11.96
CA VAL A 260 1.85 18.18 -10.58
C VAL A 260 0.63 18.20 -9.68
N ILE A 261 0.60 17.34 -8.66
CA ILE A 261 -0.39 17.41 -7.58
C ILE A 261 -0.05 18.62 -6.71
N ILE A 262 -1.01 19.53 -6.54
CA ILE A 262 -0.83 20.79 -5.81
C ILE A 262 -1.69 20.88 -4.56
N GLY A 263 -2.57 19.90 -4.32
CA GLY A 263 -3.57 20.01 -3.28
C GLY A 263 -4.51 18.81 -3.24
N ARG A 264 -5.39 18.84 -2.26
CA ARG A 264 -6.44 17.83 -2.05
C ARG A 264 -7.73 18.49 -1.59
N GLY A 265 -8.84 17.85 -1.90
CA GLY A 265 -10.16 18.29 -1.46
C GLY A 265 -11.17 17.16 -1.45
N CYS A 266 -12.42 17.53 -1.23
CA CYS A 266 -13.51 16.59 -1.10
C CYS A 266 -14.79 17.11 -1.75
N ASP A 267 -15.45 16.26 -2.54
CA ASP A 267 -16.80 16.53 -3.05
C ASP A 267 -17.75 15.42 -2.59
N ASN A 268 -18.75 15.74 -1.75
CA ASN A 268 -19.76 14.77 -1.30
C ASN A 268 -19.13 13.46 -0.76
N ASN A 269 -18.14 13.60 0.13
CA ASN A 269 -17.33 12.51 0.68
C ASN A 269 -16.47 11.72 -0.34
N LYS A 270 -16.23 12.29 -1.53
CA LYS A 270 -15.30 11.72 -2.52
C LYS A 270 -14.00 12.52 -2.51
N PRO A 271 -12.91 11.96 -1.96
CA PRO A 271 -11.64 12.66 -1.94
C PRO A 271 -11.06 12.78 -3.35
N TYR A 272 -10.43 13.92 -3.62
CA TYR A 272 -9.73 14.17 -4.86
C TYR A 272 -8.40 14.90 -4.60
N TYR A 273 -7.48 14.73 -5.55
CA TYR A 273 -6.27 15.55 -5.65
C TYR A 273 -6.42 16.56 -6.76
N LEU A 274 -6.06 17.79 -6.45
CA LEU A 274 -6.06 18.92 -7.35
C LEU A 274 -4.69 19.01 -8.04
N PHE A 275 -4.68 19.28 -9.35
CA PHE A 275 -3.44 19.24 -10.11
C PHE A 275 -3.27 20.41 -11.08
N TYR A 276 -2.01 20.72 -11.35
CA TYR A 276 -1.59 21.52 -12.49
C TYR A 276 -1.37 20.63 -13.71
N ASP A 277 -2.08 20.95 -14.78
CA ASP A 277 -1.83 20.43 -16.11
C ASP A 277 -0.90 21.37 -16.86
N VAL A 278 0.30 20.88 -17.18
CA VAL A 278 1.32 21.63 -17.93
C VAL A 278 1.17 21.44 -19.44
N GLY A 279 0.31 20.52 -19.89
CA GLY A 279 0.03 20.15 -21.28
C GLY A 279 -0.83 21.13 -22.07
N THR A 280 -0.87 22.39 -21.63
CA THR A 280 -1.67 23.45 -22.25
C THR A 280 -0.95 24.78 -22.17
N SER A 281 -1.18 25.67 -23.13
CA SER A 281 -0.68 27.06 -23.10
C SER A 281 -1.59 28.01 -22.30
N TYR A 282 -2.74 27.53 -21.84
CA TYR A 282 -3.74 28.36 -21.17
C TYR A 282 -3.73 28.14 -19.66
N ILE A 283 -3.24 29.13 -18.90
CA ILE A 283 -3.17 29.03 -17.43
C ILE A 283 -4.53 28.71 -16.80
N ASN A 284 -5.61 29.37 -17.23
CA ASN A 284 -6.95 29.12 -16.70
C ASN A 284 -7.49 27.71 -16.95
N LYS A 285 -6.88 26.94 -17.87
CA LYS A 285 -7.18 25.52 -18.08
C LYS A 285 -6.18 24.64 -17.34
N GLY A 286 -4.89 24.99 -17.37
CA GLY A 286 -3.82 24.26 -16.69
C GLY A 286 -3.91 24.32 -15.17
N SER A 287 -4.50 25.37 -14.62
CA SER A 287 -4.62 25.63 -13.20
C SER A 287 -6.07 25.62 -12.70
N SER A 288 -6.98 25.01 -13.48
CA SER A 288 -8.43 25.03 -13.21
C SER A 288 -8.80 24.21 -11.96
N ASP A 289 -9.84 24.64 -11.24
CA ASP A 289 -10.45 23.87 -10.16
C ASP A 289 -11.06 22.55 -10.64
N GLU A 290 -11.32 22.40 -11.94
CA GLU A 290 -11.84 21.16 -12.53
C GLU A 290 -10.76 20.10 -12.76
N ASN A 291 -9.48 20.45 -12.59
CA ASN A 291 -8.35 19.52 -12.70
C ASN A 291 -8.25 18.67 -11.44
N ARG A 292 -9.11 17.65 -11.34
CA ARG A 292 -9.23 16.77 -10.16
C ARG A 292 -9.01 15.32 -10.52
N LEU A 293 -8.16 14.62 -9.76
CA LEU A 293 -8.06 13.16 -9.75
C LEU A 293 -8.79 12.61 -8.53
N TYR A 294 -9.92 11.95 -8.73
CA TYR A 294 -10.70 11.33 -7.66
C TYR A 294 -10.14 9.96 -7.30
N VAL A 295 -10.03 9.70 -6.00
CA VAL A 295 -9.73 8.37 -5.47
C VAL A 295 -10.95 7.48 -5.64
N LYS A 296 -10.77 6.27 -6.18
CA LYS A 296 -11.81 5.25 -6.36
C LYS A 296 -11.69 4.17 -5.29
N ASP A 297 -12.68 3.29 -5.23
CA ASP A 297 -12.82 2.21 -4.24
C ASP A 297 -11.60 1.25 -4.20
N ASP A 298 -10.88 1.10 -5.32
CA ASP A 298 -9.66 0.31 -5.44
C ASP A 298 -8.37 1.12 -5.21
N TYR A 299 -8.51 2.35 -4.68
CA TYR A 299 -7.45 3.34 -4.47
C TYR A 299 -6.80 3.88 -5.75
N SER A 300 -7.31 3.52 -6.92
CA SER A 300 -6.90 4.16 -8.17
C SER A 300 -7.31 5.64 -8.18
N LEU A 301 -6.57 6.46 -8.93
CA LEU A 301 -6.83 7.89 -9.05
C LEU A 301 -7.16 8.22 -10.50
N HIS A 302 -8.39 8.69 -10.73
CA HIS A 302 -8.90 9.00 -12.06
C HIS A 302 -9.51 10.39 -12.15
N GLY A 303 -9.30 11.05 -13.28
CA GLY A 303 -9.88 12.36 -13.52
C GLY A 303 -9.72 12.83 -14.94
N SER A 304 -10.01 14.11 -15.16
CA SER A 304 -9.82 14.77 -16.45
C SER A 304 -9.25 16.16 -16.24
N THR A 305 -8.54 16.65 -17.25
CA THR A 305 -8.12 18.04 -17.33
C THR A 305 -9.25 18.92 -17.89
N LYS A 306 -9.35 20.16 -17.42
CA LYS A 306 -10.21 21.19 -18.01
C LYS A 306 -9.87 21.46 -19.47
N TYR A 307 -8.61 21.22 -19.86
CA TYR A 307 -8.16 21.52 -21.21
C TYR A 307 -8.96 20.78 -22.28
N THR A 308 -9.32 19.52 -22.01
CA THR A 308 -10.04 18.65 -22.95
C THR A 308 -10.76 17.54 -22.22
N SER A 309 -12.03 17.34 -22.56
CA SER A 309 -12.86 16.25 -22.02
C SER A 309 -12.60 14.89 -22.68
N LYS A 310 -11.71 14.83 -23.68
CA LYS A 310 -11.41 13.59 -24.42
C LYS A 310 -10.45 12.66 -23.69
N HIS A 311 -9.69 13.19 -22.74
CA HIS A 311 -8.68 12.45 -22.01
C HIS A 311 -9.16 12.19 -20.58
N THR A 312 -9.07 10.92 -20.18
CA THR A 312 -9.20 10.51 -18.78
C THR A 312 -7.81 10.17 -18.30
N TYR A 313 -7.36 10.84 -17.25
CA TYR A 313 -6.08 10.60 -16.61
C TYR A 313 -6.25 9.49 -15.59
N THR A 314 -5.38 8.49 -15.67
CA THR A 314 -5.20 7.49 -14.62
C THR A 314 -3.80 7.65 -14.04
N LEU A 315 -3.69 7.82 -12.72
CA LEU A 315 -2.38 7.95 -12.07
C LEU A 315 -1.58 6.66 -12.24
N SER A 316 -0.44 6.75 -12.92
CA SER A 316 0.41 5.59 -13.21
C SER A 316 1.59 5.51 -12.25
N GLN A 317 2.17 6.65 -11.87
CA GLN A 317 3.35 6.68 -11.01
C GLN A 317 3.49 7.97 -10.19
N ILE A 318 4.12 7.86 -9.03
CA ILE A 318 4.47 8.99 -8.16
C ILE A 318 5.99 9.12 -8.09
N ARG A 319 6.51 10.34 -8.27
CA ARG A 319 7.93 10.64 -8.16
C ARG A 319 8.26 11.26 -6.81
N LYS A 320 9.42 10.89 -6.29
CA LYS A 320 9.88 11.29 -4.96
C LYS A 320 10.37 12.74 -4.94
N ASN A 321 10.01 13.48 -3.91
CA ASN A 321 10.64 14.73 -3.47
C ASN A 321 11.90 14.41 -2.64
N LYS A 322 12.95 15.23 -2.78
CA LYS A 322 14.23 15.07 -2.08
C LYS A 322 14.26 15.77 -0.73
#